data_AF-A0A4Q3T396-F1
#
_entry.id   AF-A0A4Q3T396-F1
#
_cell.length_a   1.000
_cell.length_b   1.000
_cell.length_c   1.000
_cell.angle_alpha   90.00
_cell.angle_beta   90.00
_cell.angle_gamma   90.00
#
_symmetry.space_group_name_H-M   'P 1'
#
loop_
_entity.id
_entity.type
_entity.pdbx_description
1 polymer ?
#
loop_
_entity_poly.entity_id
_entity_poly.type
_entity_poly.pdbx_seq_one_letter_code
_entity_poly.pdbx_strand_id
1 'polypeptide(L)'
;MFTVSGFSQTIPYWMQGKFRDDYRINYLLADTLWFQLPNAKFHILKWNLEEEYIIARNDTANPGEQGLFTRIDYMKFDGMAPYYWGFCLTEYKAASADEAAKKTPPDRTNPRKGCNGFPFSRMRRTW
;
A
#
# COMPACT_ATOMS: atom_id res chain seq x y z
N MET A 1 -3.87 23.57 -26.12
CA MET A 1 -2.76 23.58 -25.16
C MET A 1 -2.98 22.42 -24.19
N PHE A 2 -2.18 21.36 -24.27
CA PHE A 2 -2.26 20.25 -23.32
C PHE A 2 -1.29 20.55 -22.18
N THR A 3 -1.81 20.94 -21.03
CA THR A 3 -1.02 20.96 -19.79
C THR A 3 -0.97 19.54 -19.25
N VAL A 4 0.12 18.83 -19.54
CA VAL A 4 0.47 17.61 -18.80
C VAL A 4 0.95 18.07 -17.42
N SER A 5 0.04 18.27 -16.48
CA SER A 5 0.40 18.54 -15.10
C SER A 5 0.79 17.21 -14.46
N GLY A 6 2.05 16.82 -14.70
CA GLY A 6 2.69 15.66 -14.08
C GLY A 6 2.84 15.90 -12.58
N PHE A 7 1.80 15.58 -11.82
CA PHE A 7 1.96 15.37 -10.39
C PHE A 7 2.58 13.98 -10.23
N SER A 8 3.90 13.94 -10.07
CA SER A 8 4.51 12.87 -9.28
C SER A 8 3.87 12.99 -7.90
N GLN A 9 2.81 12.22 -7.66
CA GLN A 9 2.19 12.13 -6.34
C GLN A 9 3.21 11.41 -5.47
N THR A 10 3.95 12.17 -4.67
CA THR A 10 4.92 11.67 -3.71
C THR A 10 4.20 11.04 -2.53
N ILE A 11 4.90 10.16 -1.81
CA ILE A 11 4.37 9.53 -0.59
C ILE A 11 3.90 10.59 0.41
N PRO A 12 2.76 10.40 1.10
CA PRO A 12 2.41 11.24 2.23
C PRO A 12 3.48 11.14 3.33
N TYR A 13 3.89 12.27 3.92
CA TYR A 13 4.98 12.31 4.91
C TYR A 13 4.78 11.31 6.08
N TRP A 14 3.52 11.08 6.48
CA TRP A 14 3.16 10.18 7.57
C TRP A 14 3.31 8.69 7.20
N MET A 15 3.39 8.36 5.90
CA MET A 15 3.68 7.01 5.38
C MET A 15 5.16 6.80 5.06
N GLN A 16 5.97 7.86 4.91
CA GLN A 16 7.40 7.69 4.63
C GLN A 16 8.17 7.25 5.87
N GLY A 17 9.04 6.25 5.74
CA GLY A 17 9.95 5.82 6.80
C GLY A 17 9.77 4.36 7.21
N LYS A 18 10.03 4.07 8.49
CA LYS A 18 10.07 2.71 9.04
C LYS A 18 8.86 2.42 9.91
N PHE A 19 8.24 1.27 9.67
CA PHE A 19 7.05 0.84 10.38
C PHE A 19 7.13 -0.62 10.80
N ARG A 20 6.28 -0.97 11.76
CA ARG A 20 5.96 -2.35 12.09
C ARG A 20 4.46 -2.49 12.14
N ASP A 21 3.93 -3.58 11.58
CA ASP A 21 2.52 -3.87 11.69
C ASP A 21 2.18 -4.66 12.97
N ASP A 22 0.89 -4.88 13.19
CA ASP A 22 0.35 -5.69 14.28
C ASP A 22 0.63 -7.20 14.13
N TYR A 23 1.07 -7.65 12.96
CA TYR A 23 1.57 -8.99 12.70
C TYR A 23 3.10 -9.12 12.91
N ARG A 24 3.72 -8.06 13.42
CA ARG A 24 5.16 -7.98 13.75
C ARG A 24 6.09 -7.90 12.53
N ILE A 25 5.56 -7.71 11.33
CA ILE A 25 6.32 -7.51 10.08
C ILE A 25 6.89 -6.09 10.08
N ASN A 26 8.14 -5.93 9.62
CA ASN A 26 8.78 -4.62 9.51
C ASN A 26 8.72 -4.10 8.07
N TYR A 27 8.63 -2.78 7.92
CA TYR A 27 8.46 -2.12 6.63
C TYR A 27 9.43 -0.96 6.46
N LEU A 28 9.90 -0.77 5.22
CA LEU A 28 10.57 0.44 4.74
C LEU A 28 9.75 1.02 3.59
N LEU A 29 9.23 2.23 3.78
CA LEU A 29 8.36 2.89 2.81
C LEU A 29 8.99 4.18 2.30
N ALA A 30 9.05 4.33 0.98
CA ALA A 30 9.57 5.47 0.26
C ALA A 30 8.68 5.79 -0.95
N ASP A 31 8.96 6.89 -1.65
CA ASP A 31 8.20 7.33 -2.84
C ASP A 31 8.01 6.24 -3.90
N THR A 32 9.07 5.44 -4.11
CA THR A 32 9.16 4.47 -5.20
C THR A 32 9.18 3.01 -4.72
N LEU A 33 9.19 2.76 -3.41
CA LEU A 33 9.37 1.43 -2.87
C LEU A 33 8.51 1.19 -1.62
N TRP A 34 7.72 0.12 -1.67
CA TRP A 34 7.13 -0.51 -0.50
C TRP A 34 7.88 -1.81 -0.23
N PHE A 35 8.60 -1.89 0.89
CA PHE A 35 9.37 -3.07 1.23
C PHE A 35 8.88 -3.69 2.54
N GLN A 36 8.36 -4.92 2.46
CA GLN A 36 8.04 -5.76 3.60
C GLN A 36 9.23 -6.68 3.88
N LEU A 37 9.91 -6.42 4.99
CA LEU A 37 11.17 -7.08 5.32
C LEU A 37 10.94 -8.56 5.69
N PRO A 38 11.88 -9.45 5.34
CA PRO A 38 13.12 -9.15 4.61
C PRO A 38 13.02 -9.31 3.08
N ASN A 39 11.88 -9.77 2.54
CA ASN A 39 11.88 -10.38 1.20
C ASN A 39 10.96 -9.72 0.17
N ALA A 40 9.83 -9.11 0.57
CA ALA A 40 8.80 -8.70 -0.40
C ALA A 40 8.88 -7.22 -0.75
N LYS A 41 9.31 -6.91 -1.97
CA LYS A 41 9.43 -5.56 -2.50
C LYS A 41 8.36 -5.29 -3.56
N PHE A 42 7.80 -4.10 -3.52
CA PHE A 42 6.84 -3.62 -4.48
C PHE A 42 7.31 -2.25 -4.99
N HIS A 43 7.65 -2.18 -6.26
CA HIS A 43 8.13 -0.98 -6.94
C HIS A 43 6.94 -0.10 -7.33
N ILE A 44 6.80 1.04 -6.68
CA ILE A 44 5.61 1.89 -6.81
C ILE A 44 5.63 2.57 -8.19
N LEU A 45 4.54 2.40 -8.94
CA LEU A 45 4.34 2.98 -10.26
C LEU A 45 3.45 4.23 -10.20
N LYS A 46 2.47 4.22 -9.29
CA LYS A 46 1.48 5.29 -9.15
C LYS A 46 1.02 5.40 -7.70
N TRP A 47 0.90 6.64 -7.24
CA TRP A 47 0.07 7.02 -6.10
C TRP A 47 -1.25 7.58 -6.62
N ASN A 48 -2.35 7.22 -5.95
CA ASN A 48 -3.65 7.88 -6.07
C ASN A 48 -4.03 8.37 -4.67
N LEU A 49 -3.71 9.63 -4.38
CA LEU A 49 -3.94 10.24 -3.06
C LEU A 49 -5.43 10.54 -2.80
N GLU A 50 -6.22 10.75 -3.85
CA GLU A 50 -7.65 11.03 -3.74
C GLU A 50 -8.43 9.77 -3.33
N GLU A 51 -8.10 8.64 -3.95
CA GLU A 51 -8.72 7.35 -3.64
C GLU A 51 -7.92 6.51 -2.63
N GLU A 52 -6.85 7.07 -2.06
CA GLU A 52 -5.98 6.46 -1.03
C GLU A 52 -5.47 5.05 -1.37
N TYR A 53 -4.86 4.89 -2.56
CA TYR A 53 -4.18 3.65 -2.93
C TYR A 53 -2.88 3.91 -3.72
N ILE A 54 -2.08 2.85 -3.84
CA ILE A 54 -0.94 2.79 -4.75
C ILE A 54 -1.05 1.59 -5.69
N ILE A 55 -0.47 1.73 -6.88
CA ILE A 55 -0.20 0.62 -7.79
C ILE A 55 1.30 0.40 -7.83
N ALA A 56 1.71 -0.84 -7.63
CA ALA A 56 3.10 -1.24 -7.62
C ALA A 56 3.32 -2.51 -8.45
N ARG A 57 4.54 -2.66 -8.98
CA ARG A 57 5.01 -3.90 -9.60
C ARG A 57 5.79 -4.73 -8.58
N ASN A 58 5.44 -6.00 -8.47
CA ASN A 58 6.11 -6.93 -7.58
C ASN A 58 7.53 -7.18 -8.09
N ASP A 59 8.52 -7.10 -7.20
CA ASP A 59 9.91 -7.39 -7.56
C ASP A 59 10.05 -8.82 -8.08
N THR A 60 10.91 -9.02 -9.07
CA THR A 60 11.18 -10.34 -9.65
C THR A 60 11.83 -11.31 -8.67
N ALA A 61 12.42 -10.81 -7.58
CA ALA A 61 12.97 -11.62 -6.50
C ALA A 61 11.96 -11.95 -5.38
N ASN A 62 10.70 -11.48 -5.47
CA ASN A 62 9.69 -11.83 -4.48
C ASN A 62 9.46 -13.35 -4.47
N PRO A 63 9.23 -13.99 -3.32
CA PRO A 63 8.98 -15.44 -3.26
C PRO A 63 7.76 -15.90 -4.07
N GLY A 64 6.80 -15.01 -4.32
CA GLY A 64 5.62 -15.25 -5.13
C GLY A 64 5.23 -14.01 -5.94
N GLU A 65 4.33 -14.22 -6.90
CA GLU A 65 3.69 -13.16 -7.70
C GLU A 65 4.69 -12.22 -8.39
N GLN A 66 5.86 -12.74 -8.73
CA GLN A 66 6.97 -12.03 -9.34
C GLN A 66 6.53 -11.31 -10.61
N GLY A 67 6.85 -10.02 -10.73
CA GLY A 67 6.56 -9.22 -11.91
C GLY A 67 5.08 -8.88 -12.14
N LEU A 68 4.16 -9.43 -11.33
CA LEU A 68 2.74 -9.07 -11.33
C LEU A 68 2.51 -7.71 -10.66
N PHE A 69 1.26 -7.26 -10.63
CA PHE A 69 0.88 -5.95 -10.13
C PHE A 69 0.04 -6.06 -8.86
N THR A 70 0.34 -5.19 -7.91
CA THR A 70 -0.32 -5.09 -6.61
C THR A 70 -1.00 -3.73 -6.48
N ARG A 71 -2.24 -3.73 -5.99
CA ARG A 71 -2.94 -2.56 -5.48
C ARG A 71 -2.89 -2.59 -3.95
N ILE A 72 -2.33 -1.54 -3.35
CA ILE A 72 -2.29 -1.38 -1.89
C ILE A 72 -3.13 -0.16 -1.52
N ASP A 73 -4.27 -0.40 -0.88
CA ASP A 73 -5.12 0.65 -0.33
C ASP A 73 -4.71 0.96 1.10
N TYR A 74 -4.77 2.22 1.50
CA TYR A 74 -4.43 2.66 2.85
C TYR A 74 -5.52 3.57 3.42
N MET A 75 -5.50 3.74 4.74
CA MET A 75 -6.31 4.73 5.44
C MET A 75 -5.68 5.08 6.79
N LYS A 76 -6.01 6.27 7.30
CA LYS A 76 -5.70 6.64 8.70
C LYS A 76 -6.71 6.03 9.66
N PHE A 77 -6.30 5.86 10.92
CA PHE A 77 -7.17 5.45 12.00
C PHE A 77 -7.26 6.54 13.06
N ASP A 78 -8.46 6.78 13.57
CA ASP A 78 -8.70 7.61 14.73
C ASP A 78 -8.83 6.76 15.99
N GLY A 79 -8.18 7.17 17.08
CA GLY A 79 -8.31 6.50 18.38
C GLY A 79 -7.68 5.10 18.49
N MET A 80 -6.78 4.71 17.56
CA MET A 80 -6.15 3.38 17.54
C MET A 80 -4.65 3.37 17.89
N ALA A 81 -4.17 4.37 18.65
CA ALA A 81 -2.77 4.45 19.07
C ALA A 81 -2.26 3.11 19.69
N PRO A 82 -1.03 2.66 19.38
CA PRO A 82 0.01 3.35 18.58
C PRO A 82 -0.13 3.14 17.05
N TYR A 83 -1.21 2.53 16.59
CA TYR A 83 -1.45 2.26 15.16
C TYR A 83 -2.31 3.36 14.56
N TYR A 84 -1.67 4.32 13.90
CA TYR A 84 -2.34 5.53 13.39
C TYR A 84 -2.86 5.40 11.95
N TRP A 85 -2.52 4.30 11.27
CA TRP A 85 -2.96 4.03 9.91
C TRP A 85 -2.84 2.53 9.63
N GLY A 86 -3.39 2.08 8.50
CA GLY A 86 -3.22 0.72 8.05
C GLY A 86 -3.37 0.58 6.55
N PHE A 87 -3.07 -0.62 6.06
CA PHE A 87 -3.16 -0.93 4.64
C PHE A 87 -3.85 -2.27 4.38
N CYS A 88 -4.33 -2.42 3.14
CA CYS A 88 -4.88 -3.64 2.59
C CYS A 88 -4.15 -3.96 1.28
N LEU A 89 -3.69 -5.21 1.12
CA LEU A 89 -3.31 -5.74 -0.20
C LEU A 89 -4.59 -6.15 -0.94
N THR A 90 -5.29 -5.16 -1.48
CA THR A 90 -6.58 -5.34 -2.15
C THR A 90 -6.47 -6.31 -3.33
N GLU A 91 -5.35 -6.25 -4.06
CA GLU A 91 -4.96 -7.20 -5.11
C GLU A 91 -3.44 -7.30 -5.13
N TYR A 92 -2.92 -8.49 -5.42
CA TYR A 92 -1.47 -8.78 -5.35
C TYR A 92 -0.95 -9.62 -6.52
N LYS A 93 -1.82 -10.06 -7.43
CA LYS A 93 -1.51 -10.94 -8.56
C LYS A 93 -2.19 -10.51 -9.88
N ALA A 94 -2.48 -9.21 -10.04
CA ALA A 94 -3.04 -8.70 -11.28
C ALA A 94 -2.02 -8.83 -12.44
N ALA A 95 -2.52 -9.12 -13.65
CA ALA A 95 -1.68 -9.24 -14.84
C ALA A 95 -1.20 -7.88 -15.38
N SER A 96 -1.85 -6.78 -14.96
CA SER A 96 -1.48 -5.42 -15.36
C SER A 96 -1.80 -4.38 -14.28
N ALA A 97 -1.16 -3.21 -14.37
CA ALA A 97 -1.45 -2.07 -13.49
C ALA A 97 -2.91 -1.61 -13.60
N ASP A 98 -3.48 -1.61 -14.81
CA ASP A 98 -4.86 -1.23 -15.05
C ASP A 98 -5.86 -2.22 -14.45
N GLU A 99 -5.54 -3.52 -14.50
CA GLU A 99 -6.35 -4.54 -13.83
C GLU A 99 -6.31 -4.36 -12.31
N ALA A 100 -5.12 -4.15 -11.74
CA ALA A 100 -4.97 -3.87 -10.30
C ALA A 100 -5.79 -2.64 -9.87
N ALA A 101 -5.75 -1.56 -10.67
CA ALA A 101 -6.47 -0.32 -10.38
C ALA A 101 -8.00 -0.48 -10.39
N LYS A 102 -8.55 -1.42 -11.17
CA LYS A 102 -10.01 -1.65 -11.28
C LYS A 102 -10.59 -2.50 -10.14
N LYS A 103 -9.77 -3.00 -9.22
CA LYS A 103 -10.22 -3.86 -8.12
C LYS A 103 -11.07 -3.04 -7.15
N THR A 104 -12.10 -3.69 -6.60
CA THR A 104 -13.00 -3.07 -5.62
C THR A 104 -12.19 -2.60 -4.41
N PRO A 105 -12.28 -1.31 -4.02
CA PRO A 105 -11.61 -0.82 -2.82
C PRO A 105 -12.08 -1.54 -1.55
N PRO A 106 -11.24 -1.60 -0.50
CA PRO A 106 -11.65 -2.19 0.77
C PRO A 106 -12.72 -1.35 1.48
N ASP A 107 -13.48 -1.99 2.37
CA ASP A 107 -14.46 -1.30 3.23
C ASP A 107 -13.74 -0.53 4.34
N ARG A 108 -13.51 0.77 4.11
CA ARG A 108 -12.87 1.69 5.07
C ARG A 108 -13.72 1.97 6.31
N THR A 109 -15.03 1.70 6.27
CA THR A 109 -15.91 1.92 7.43
C THR A 109 -15.81 0.79 8.46
N ASN A 110 -15.25 -0.35 8.06
CA ASN A 110 -15.06 -1.52 8.92
C ASN A 110 -13.62 -2.03 8.88
N PRO A 111 -12.63 -1.27 9.41
CA PRO A 111 -11.20 -1.60 9.28
C PRO A 111 -10.78 -2.93 9.92
N ARG A 112 -11.67 -3.58 10.71
CA ARG A 112 -11.44 -4.93 11.26
C ARG A 112 -11.82 -6.07 10.30
N LYS A 113 -12.56 -5.79 9.22
CA LYS A 113 -13.00 -6.78 8.23
C LYS A 113 -12.95 -6.29 6.78
N GLY A 114 -12.62 -5.02 6.57
CA GLY A 114 -12.79 -4.35 5.28
C GLY A 114 -11.77 -4.73 4.22
N CYS A 115 -10.68 -5.40 4.59
CA CYS A 115 -9.70 -5.91 3.65
C CYS A 115 -10.07 -7.34 3.23
N ASN A 116 -10.99 -7.49 2.26
CA ASN A 116 -11.43 -8.80 1.76
C ASN A 116 -11.91 -9.77 2.88
N GLY A 117 -12.58 -9.25 3.91
CA GLY A 117 -13.04 -10.02 5.07
C GLY A 117 -12.05 -10.03 6.25
N PHE A 118 -10.84 -9.51 6.07
CA PHE A 118 -9.79 -9.42 7.09
C PHE A 118 -9.59 -7.98 7.60
N PRO A 119 -8.93 -7.81 8.77
CA PRO A 119 -8.49 -6.50 9.21
C PRO A 119 -7.49 -5.89 8.22
N PHE A 120 -7.45 -4.56 8.16
CA PHE A 120 -6.29 -3.86 7.64
C PHE A 120 -5.07 -4.20 8.51
N SER A 121 -3.89 -4.36 7.89
CA SER A 121 -2.62 -4.42 8.61
C SER A 121 -2.38 -3.07 9.27
N ARG A 122 -2.28 -3.04 10.60
CA ARG A 122 -2.25 -1.82 11.40
C ARG A 122 -0.82 -1.39 11.63
N MET A 123 -0.48 -0.19 11.20
CA MET A 123 0.89 0.29 11.09
C MET A 123 1.24 1.28 12.19
N ARG A 124 2.34 1.00 12.89
CA ARG A 124 2.96 1.96 13.82
C ARG A 124 4.36 2.33 13.34
N ARG A 125 4.71 3.59 13.47
CA ARG A 125 6.06 4.08 13.18
C ARG A 125 7.03 3.54 14.22
N THR A 126 8.25 3.19 13.81
CA THR A 126 9.25 2.61 14.73
C THR A 126 10.36 3.59 15.08
N TRP A 127 10.93 4.32 14.11
CA TRP A 127 11.92 5.39 14.30
C TRP A 127 12.24 6.03 12.93
#